data_AF-A0A3N6GBP3-F1
#
_entry.id   AF-A0A3N6GBP3-F1
#
_cell.length_a   1.000
_cell.length_b   1.000
_cell.length_c   1.000
_cell.angle_alpha   90.00
_cell.angle_beta   90.00
_cell.angle_gamma   90.00
#
_symmetry.space_group_name_H-M   'P 1'
#
loop_
_entity.id
_entity.type
_entity.pdbx_description
1 polymer ?
#
loop_
_entity_poly.entity_id
_entity_poly.type
_entity_poly.pdbx_seq_one_letter_code
_entity_poly.pdbx_strand_id
1 'polypeptide(L)' 'MRAAALQYVRKVSGFRAPAAHNREVFDRAVDEITAATMTLLDGLEIRGAARS' A
#
# COMPACT_ATOMS: atom_id res chain seq x y z
N MET A 1 3.66 -5.95 1.94
CA MET A 1 3.46 -4.50 1.77
C MET A 1 2.62 -4.18 0.56
N ARG A 2 3.02 -4.56 -0.66
CA ARG A 2 2.19 -4.42 -1.87
C ARG A 2 0.79 -5.01 -1.77
N ALA A 3 0.65 -6.19 -1.14
CA ALA A 3 -0.65 -6.80 -0.90
C ALA A 3 -1.57 -5.93 -0.02
N ALA A 4 -1.03 -5.26 1.00
CA ALA A 4 -1.80 -4.34 1.85
C ALA A 4 -2.20 -3.07 1.08
N ALA A 5 -1.27 -2.50 0.30
CA ALA A 5 -1.55 -1.39 -0.59
C ALA A 5 -2.66 -1.74 -1.60
N LEU A 6 -2.62 -2.94 -2.20
CA LEU A 6 -3.70 -3.43 -3.07
C LEU A 6 -5.06 -3.46 -2.38
N GLN A 7 -5.12 -3.94 -1.13
CA GLN A 7 -6.38 -3.96 -0.40
C GLN A 7 -6.89 -2.54 -0.07
N TYR A 8 -5.99 -1.62 0.26
CA TYR A 8 -6.33 -0.21 0.45
C TYR A 8 -6.90 0.40 -0.84
N VAL A 9 -6.23 0.24 -1.98
CA VAL A 9 -6.68 0.79 -3.27
C VAL A 9 -8.04 0.21 -3.65
N ARG A 10 -8.27 -1.10 -3.46
CA ARG A 10 -9.59 -1.73 -3.66
C ARG A 10 -10.67 -1.11 -2.76
N LYS A 11 -10.33 -0.89 -1.49
CA LYS A 11 -11.28 -0.33 -0.51
C LYS A 11 -11.67 1.11 -0.87
N VAL A 12 -10.71 1.95 -1.22
CA VAL A 12 -10.93 3.38 -1.51
C VAL A 12 -11.59 3.58 -2.86
N SER A 13 -11.18 2.83 -3.88
CA SER A 13 -11.73 2.95 -5.24
C SER A 13 -13.12 2.32 -5.39
N GLY A 14 -13.53 1.45 -4.46
CA GLY A 14 -14.77 0.67 -4.58
C GLY A 14 -14.68 -0.51 -5.55
N PHE A 15 -13.56 -0.71 -6.23
CA PHE A 15 -13.37 -1.84 -7.14
C PHE A 15 -12.78 -3.05 -6.43
N ARG A 16 -13.44 -4.21 -6.57
CA ARG A 16 -12.82 -5.50 -6.23
C ARG A 16 -11.69 -5.87 -7.20
N ALA A 17 -11.85 -5.53 -8.48
CA ALA A 17 -10.83 -5.67 -9.52
C ALA A 17 -10.98 -4.53 -10.55
N PRO A 18 -9.87 -3.93 -11.03
CA PRO A 18 -9.94 -2.89 -12.04
C PRO A 18 -10.35 -3.47 -13.41
N ALA A 19 -11.17 -2.70 -14.13
CA ALA A 19 -11.38 -2.91 -15.57
C ALA A 19 -10.06 -2.75 -16.34
N ALA A 20 -9.95 -3.37 -17.52
CA ALA A 20 -8.72 -3.37 -18.31
C ALA A 20 -8.16 -1.96 -18.57
N HIS A 21 -9.03 -1.00 -18.90
CA HIS A 21 -8.63 0.39 -19.17
C HIS A 21 -8.16 1.15 -17.92
N ASN A 22 -8.51 0.70 -16.71
CA ASN A 22 -8.07 1.32 -15.45
C ASN A 22 -6.87 0.61 -14.81
N ARG A 23 -6.39 -0.49 -15.41
CA ARG A 23 -5.37 -1.35 -14.79
C ARG A 23 -4.09 -0.58 -14.48
N GLU A 24 -3.61 0.23 -15.43
CA GLU A 24 -2.39 1.03 -15.25
C GLU A 24 -2.52 2.02 -14.08
N VAL A 25 -3.64 2.74 -13.98
CA VAL A 25 -3.89 3.67 -12.87
C VAL A 25 -3.97 2.92 -11.54
N PHE A 26 -4.57 1.74 -11.52
CA PHE A 26 -4.68 0.91 -10.33
C PHE A 26 -3.31 0.39 -9.87
N ASP A 27 -2.52 -0.15 -10.80
CA ASP A 27 -1.19 -0.68 -10.52
C ASP A 27 -0.25 0.43 -10.03
N ARG A 28 -0.29 1.60 -10.67
CA ARG A 28 0.46 2.79 -10.26
C ARG A 28 0.11 3.21 -8.83
N ALA A 29 -1.17 3.30 -8.49
CA ALA A 29 -1.60 3.67 -7.15
C ALA A 29 -1.10 2.67 -6.09
N VAL A 30 -1.16 1.37 -6.40
CA VAL A 30 -0.64 0.32 -5.51
C VAL A 30 0.86 0.47 -5.27
N ASP A 31 1.62 0.76 -6.32
CA ASP A 31 3.07 0.90 -6.23
C ASP A 31 3.46 2.18 -5.47
N GLU A 32 2.78 3.31 -5.71
CA GLU A 32 3.00 4.57 -4.99
C GLU A 32 2.72 4.43 -3.48
N ILE A 33 1.60 3.80 -3.11
CA ILE A 33 1.27 3.57 -1.70
C ILE A 33 2.27 2.61 -1.06
N THR A 34 2.72 1.59 -1.80
CA THR A 34 3.74 0.66 -1.31
C THR A 34 5.02 1.42 -0.98
N ALA A 35 5.51 2.25 -1.91
CA ALA A 35 6.70 3.05 -1.72
C ALA A 35 6.57 4.01 -0.53
N ALA A 36 5.47 4.77 -0.45
CA ALA A 36 5.21 5.69 0.65
C ALA A 36 5.19 4.98 2.01
N THR A 37 4.62 3.77 2.07
CA THR A 37 4.59 2.98 3.30
C THR A 37 5.98 2.46 3.67
N MET A 38 6.83 2.10 2.70
CA MET A 38 8.23 1.74 2.97
C MET A 38 8.99 2.92 3.55
N THR A 39 8.89 4.09 2.93
CA THR A 39 9.52 5.31 3.44
C THR A 39 9.08 5.64 4.86
N LEU A 40 7.78 5.45 5.18
CA LEU A 40 7.29 5.61 6.54
C LEU A 40 7.98 4.62 7.49
N LEU A 41 7.95 3.32 7.19
CA LEU A 41 8.51 2.29 8.07
C LEU A 41 10.01 2.46 8.27
N ASP A 42 10.75 2.84 7.23
CA ASP A 42 12.18 3.12 7.31
C ASP A 42 12.49 4.32 8.24
N GLY A 43 11.57 5.29 8.31
CA GLY A 43 11.69 6.47 9.18
C GLY A 43 11.11 6.29 10.59
N LEU A 44 10.44 5.17 10.89
CA LEU A 44 9.86 4.93 12.21
C LEU A 44 10.91 4.40 13.19
N GLU A 45 11.30 5.23 14.17
CA GLU A 45 12.01 4.77 15.35
C GLU A 45 11.05 4.08 16.33
N ILE A 46 11.06 2.75 16.37
CA ILE A 46 10.24 2.01 17.33
C ILE A 46 10.90 2.06 18.72
N ARG A 47 10.48 3.03 19.54
CA ARG A 47 10.80 3.03 20.98
C ARG A 47 9.88 2.03 21.69
N GLY A 48 10.44 0.89 22.12
CA GLY A 48 9.73 -0.06 22.98
C GLY A 48 9.72 -1.52 22.55
N ALA A 49 10.66 -2.00 21.74
CA ALA A 49 10.93 -3.44 21.66
C ALA A 49 11.56 -3.92 22.99
N ALA A 50 10.75 -3.95 24.06
CA ALA A 50 11.06 -4.75 25.23
C ALA A 50 11.11 -6.20 24.76
N ARG A 51 12.33 -6.71 24.69
CA ARG A 51 12.65 -8.11 24.47
C ARG A 51 11.91 -8.93 25.53
N SER A 52 10.98 -9.77 25.10
CA SER A 52 10.52 -10.93 25.89
C SER A 52 11.21 -12.18 25.36
#